data_AF-A0A3C0A5R3-F1
#
_entry.id   AF-A0A3C0A5R3-F1
#
_cell.length_a   1.000
_cell.length_b   1.000
_cell.length_c   1.000
_cell.angle_alpha   90.00
_cell.angle_beta   90.00
_cell.angle_gamma   90.00
#
_symmetry.space_group_name_H-M   'P 1'
#
loop_
_entity.id
_entity.type
_entity.pdbx_description
1 polymer ?
#
loop_
_entity_poly.entity_id
_entity_poly.type
_entity_poly.pdbx_seq_one_letter_code
_entity_poly.pdbx_strand_id
1 'polypeptide(L)'
;LLSWGKNFSILTDFFIEYVPLYNKFRAVSSIQVLIELVLPIMAVLGLHHFFKSSTSLQKKKTSLLYTTSIIGGLLLVFILFKNALFNFVSPYDSDIIQAMGAPFMDAVREDRTSLLVNDSLRSLVFVVLAAITLWLFIINKYKQTLTIGLLTALVVFDLVGVDRRYVNTEDFVNKRIMQQPFQKTAATLQLEKETGRYRVYDAANNAFNSAEVSYTNSSIGGYHAAKPRRMQDIADFYISQGDISMLNMLNVRFILTRSKNGAVIGQRNPYTNGNAWFVENVLMVESADAEITQLDSINTKNTAIVHKEF
;
A
#
# COMPACT_ATOMS: atom_id res chain seq x y z
N LEU A 1 16.45 2.83 11.45
CA LEU A 1 17.52 2.01 10.84
C LEU A 1 16.98 0.67 10.40
N LEU A 2 16.44 -0.16 11.30
CA LEU A 2 15.86 -1.45 10.92
C LEU A 2 14.78 -1.34 9.84
N SER A 3 13.98 -0.28 9.85
CA SER A 3 12.94 -0.03 8.84
C SER A 3 13.43 0.33 7.42
N TRP A 4 14.74 0.43 7.18
CA TRP A 4 15.29 0.97 5.92
C TRP A 4 15.41 -0.07 4.81
N GLY A 5 15.29 -1.36 5.14
CA GLY A 5 15.27 -2.45 4.16
C GLY A 5 16.50 -2.41 3.24
N LYS A 6 16.26 -2.45 1.92
CA LYS A 6 17.32 -2.42 0.90
C LYS A 6 18.26 -1.21 0.97
N ASN A 7 17.82 -0.09 1.57
CA ASN A 7 18.68 1.10 1.73
C ASN A 7 19.76 0.89 2.81
N PHE A 8 19.62 -0.13 3.66
CA PHE A 8 20.66 -0.59 4.56
C PHE A 8 20.60 -2.12 4.70
N SER A 9 20.91 -2.82 3.60
CA SER A 9 20.79 -4.27 3.48
C SER A 9 21.64 -5.01 4.53
N ILE A 10 22.88 -4.59 4.77
CA ILE A 10 23.80 -5.23 5.73
C ILE A 10 23.12 -5.46 7.10
N LEU A 11 22.47 -4.42 7.65
CA LEU A 11 21.76 -4.53 8.92
C LEU A 11 20.47 -5.34 8.78
N THR A 12 19.74 -5.12 7.69
CA THR A 12 18.45 -5.79 7.44
C THR A 12 18.62 -7.30 7.30
N ASP A 13 19.58 -7.74 6.49
CA ASP A 13 19.87 -9.14 6.18
C ASP A 13 20.37 -9.86 7.44
N PHE A 14 21.26 -9.23 8.22
CA PHE A 14 21.67 -9.76 9.52
C PHE A 14 20.46 -10.00 10.45
N PHE A 15 19.52 -9.06 10.51
CA PHE A 15 18.32 -9.24 11.34
C PHE A 15 17.40 -10.33 10.79
N ILE A 16 17.24 -10.43 9.47
CA ILE A 16 16.42 -11.47 8.84
C ILE A 16 16.99 -12.87 9.12
N GLU A 17 18.31 -13.03 9.03
CA GLU A 17 18.98 -14.32 9.16
C GLU A 17 19.15 -14.77 10.62
N TYR A 18 19.52 -13.84 11.51
CA TYR A 18 19.98 -14.21 12.86
C TYR A 18 19.02 -13.81 13.99
N VAL A 19 18.10 -12.85 13.78
CA VAL A 19 17.20 -12.38 14.84
C VAL A 19 15.86 -13.11 14.77
N PRO A 20 15.49 -13.89 15.82
CA PRO A 20 14.23 -14.63 15.84
C PRO A 20 13.04 -13.71 15.58
N LEU A 21 12.05 -14.22 14.85
CA LEU A 21 10.79 -13.55 14.50
C LEU A 21 10.92 -12.31 13.59
N TYR A 22 12.12 -11.80 13.32
CA TYR A 22 12.27 -10.63 12.43
C TYR A 22 11.82 -10.93 11.00
N ASN A 23 12.15 -12.12 10.50
CA ASN A 23 11.70 -12.62 9.20
C ASN A 23 10.18 -12.90 9.11
N LYS A 24 9.41 -12.64 10.18
CA LYS A 24 7.94 -12.72 10.19
C LYS A 24 7.26 -11.38 9.91
N PHE A 25 8.01 -10.27 9.93
CA PHE A 25 7.47 -9.00 9.47
C PHE A 25 7.22 -9.04 7.97
N ARG A 26 5.99 -8.73 7.56
CA ARG A 26 5.61 -8.66 6.14
C ARG A 26 6.39 -7.59 5.36
N ALA A 27 6.63 -6.46 6.00
CA ALA A 27 7.45 -5.38 5.46
C ALA A 27 8.42 -4.91 6.54
N VAL A 28 9.66 -4.68 6.16
CA VAL A 28 10.70 -4.22 7.09
C VAL A 28 10.33 -2.88 7.73
N SER A 29 9.58 -2.03 7.01
CA SER A 29 9.06 -0.76 7.52
C SER A 29 8.08 -0.92 8.69
N SER A 30 7.38 -2.06 8.81
CA SER A 30 6.39 -2.29 9.87
C SER A 30 6.98 -2.21 11.29
N ILE A 31 8.30 -2.37 11.45
CA ILE A 31 8.96 -2.18 12.75
C ILE A 31 8.85 -0.74 13.29
N GLN A 32 8.48 0.23 12.45
CA GLN A 32 8.22 1.62 12.87
C GLN A 32 7.09 1.73 13.90
N VAL A 33 6.21 0.73 14.01
CA VAL A 33 5.18 0.65 15.06
C VAL A 33 5.77 0.74 16.48
N LEU A 34 7.02 0.32 16.68
CA LEU A 34 7.70 0.47 17.98
C LEU A 34 7.89 1.94 18.36
N ILE A 35 8.13 2.82 17.38
CA ILE A 35 8.31 4.26 17.61
C ILE A 35 6.98 4.86 18.06
N GLU A 36 5.87 4.43 17.46
CA GLU A 36 4.50 4.85 17.83
C GLU A 36 4.15 4.47 19.27
N LEU A 37 4.71 3.38 19.80
CA LEU A 37 4.52 2.98 21.20
C LEU A 37 5.49 3.69 22.15
N VAL A 38 6.78 3.76 21.81
CA VAL A 38 7.83 4.26 22.72
C VAL A 38 7.77 5.77 22.89
N LEU A 39 7.48 6.54 21.83
CA LEU A 39 7.45 8.00 21.91
C LEU A 39 6.37 8.53 22.88
N PRO A 40 5.11 8.06 22.86
CA PRO A 40 4.11 8.48 23.83
C PRO A 40 4.50 8.16 25.27
N ILE A 41 5.06 6.96 25.51
CA ILE A 41 5.54 6.57 26.85
C ILE A 41 6.62 7.53 27.34
N MET A 42 7.60 7.83 26.49
CA MET A 42 8.66 8.79 26.78
C MET A 42 8.12 10.19 27.04
N ALA A 43 7.11 10.64 26.29
CA ALA A 43 6.46 11.93 26.49
C ALA A 43 5.78 12.01 27.87
N VAL A 44 5.05 10.95 28.28
CA VAL A 44 4.41 10.88 29.60
C VAL A 44 5.44 10.88 30.73
N LEU A 45 6.53 10.11 30.60
CA LEU A 45 7.63 10.12 31.57
C LEU A 45 8.30 11.49 31.67
N GLY A 46 8.50 12.17 30.53
CA GLY A 46 9.00 13.53 30.46
C GLY A 46 8.10 14.53 31.20
N LEU A 47 6.79 14.47 30.97
CA LEU A 47 5.81 15.29 31.68
C LEU A 47 5.78 14.97 33.18
N HIS A 48 5.84 13.69 33.56
CA HIS A 48 5.91 13.29 34.97
C HIS A 48 7.13 13.91 35.67
N HIS A 49 8.31 13.84 35.06
CA HIS A 49 9.51 14.48 35.60
C HIS A 49 9.39 16.02 35.62
N PHE A 50 8.74 16.61 34.64
CA PHE A 50 8.50 18.05 34.55
C PHE A 50 7.58 18.56 35.67
N PHE A 51 6.55 17.80 36.06
CA PHE A 51 5.64 18.16 37.15
C PHE A 51 6.21 17.91 38.54
N LYS A 52 7.23 17.04 38.68
CA LYS A 52 7.85 16.75 39.98
C LYS A 52 8.38 18.01 40.67
N SER A 53 8.14 18.13 41.98
CA SER A 53 8.59 19.25 42.81
C SER A 53 10.12 19.30 42.97
N SER A 54 10.79 18.15 42.89
CA SER A 54 12.26 18.04 42.95
C SER A 54 12.97 18.62 41.72
N THR A 55 12.24 18.90 40.64
CA THR A 55 12.82 19.42 39.39
C THR A 55 12.96 20.93 39.50
N SER A 56 14.19 21.45 39.42
CA SER A 56 14.45 22.88 39.56
C SER A 56 13.77 23.71 38.47
N LEU A 57 13.37 24.94 38.82
CA LEU A 57 12.74 25.88 37.89
C LEU A 57 13.62 26.15 36.66
N GLN A 58 14.93 26.28 36.87
CA GLN A 58 15.89 26.48 35.80
C GLN A 58 15.86 25.32 34.80
N LYS A 59 15.86 24.07 35.30
CA LYS A 59 15.80 22.87 34.45
C LYS A 59 14.51 22.82 33.63
N LYS A 60 13.36 23.17 34.22
CA LYS A 60 12.08 23.23 33.50
C LYS A 60 12.11 24.26 32.36
N LYS A 61 12.63 25.46 32.63
CA LYS A 61 12.76 26.54 31.63
C LYS A 61 13.70 26.15 30.50
N THR A 62 14.89 25.63 30.82
CA THR A 62 15.87 25.22 29.82
C THR A 62 15.36 24.07 28.96
N SER A 63 14.74 23.05 29.56
CA SER A 63 14.17 21.92 28.82
C SER A 63 13.05 22.36 27.88
N LEU A 64 12.16 23.24 28.36
CA LEU A 64 11.08 23.77 27.53
C LEU A 64 11.61 24.60 26.37
N LEU A 65 12.58 25.48 26.62
CA LEU A 65 13.21 26.31 25.59
C LEU A 65 13.87 25.45 24.53
N TYR A 66 14.77 24.53 24.93
CA TYR A 66 15.46 23.68 23.97
C TYR A 66 14.51 22.81 23.15
N THR A 67 13.51 22.18 23.79
CA THR A 67 12.56 21.32 23.08
C THR A 67 11.75 22.12 22.05
N THR A 68 11.24 23.29 22.45
CA THR A 68 10.46 24.17 21.57
C THR A 68 11.32 24.71 20.44
N SER A 69 12.56 25.13 20.72
CA SER A 69 13.48 25.66 19.71
C SER A 69 13.95 24.59 18.73
N ILE A 70 14.25 23.37 19.19
CA ILE A 70 14.70 22.28 18.33
C ILE A 70 13.56 21.82 17.41
N ILE A 71 12.39 21.51 17.98
CA ILE A 71 11.25 21.01 17.19
C ILE A 71 10.70 22.13 16.30
N GLY A 72 10.47 23.32 16.85
CA GLY A 72 9.99 24.46 16.08
C GLY A 72 10.99 24.87 14.99
N GLY A 73 12.29 24.88 15.30
CA GLY A 73 13.35 25.15 14.34
C GLY A 73 13.39 24.13 13.20
N LEU A 74 13.25 22.84 13.51
CA LEU A 74 13.16 21.78 12.49
C LEU A 74 11.95 21.97 11.56
N LEU A 75 10.78 22.28 12.12
CA LEU A 75 9.57 22.54 11.32
C LEU A 75 9.72 23.78 10.43
N LEU A 76 10.36 24.85 10.94
CA LEU A 76 10.68 26.03 10.15
C LEU A 76 11.68 25.70 9.03
N VAL A 77 12.67 24.85 9.29
CA VAL A 77 13.60 24.37 8.27
C VAL A 77 12.85 23.63 7.17
N PHE A 78 11.89 22.76 7.50
CA PHE A 78 11.06 22.10 6.48
C PHE A 78 10.23 23.10 5.66
N ILE A 79 9.63 24.11 6.28
CA ILE A 79 8.82 25.11 5.56
C ILE A 79 9.68 25.96 4.60
N LEU A 80 10.82 26.43 5.09
CA LEU A 80 11.69 27.37 4.37
C LEU A 80 12.57 26.68 3.32
N PHE A 81 13.09 25.48 3.64
CA PHE A 81 14.05 24.76 2.81
C PHE A 81 13.46 23.52 2.11
N LYS A 82 12.13 23.36 2.07
CA LYS A 82 11.46 22.21 1.43
C LYS A 82 12.02 21.82 0.06
N ASN A 83 12.20 22.78 -0.84
CA ASN A 83 12.66 22.52 -2.21
C ASN A 83 14.16 22.19 -2.29
N ALA A 84 14.93 22.57 -1.28
CA ALA A 84 16.34 22.20 -1.18
C ALA A 84 16.53 20.82 -0.54
N LEU A 85 15.60 20.44 0.36
CA LEU A 85 15.63 19.16 1.07
C LEU A 85 14.96 18.01 0.30
N PHE A 86 13.92 18.32 -0.48
CA PHE A 86 13.08 17.32 -1.13
C PHE A 86 12.78 17.69 -2.58
N ASN A 87 12.76 16.68 -3.45
CA ASN A 87 12.42 16.82 -4.87
C ASN A 87 10.94 16.52 -5.17
N PHE A 88 10.18 15.98 -4.21
CA PHE A 88 8.76 15.62 -4.33
C PHE A 88 8.43 14.69 -5.52
N VAL A 89 9.42 13.91 -5.99
CA VAL A 89 9.28 12.96 -7.11
C VAL A 89 9.02 11.55 -6.60
N SER A 90 8.12 10.83 -7.27
CA SER A 90 7.89 9.40 -7.05
C SER A 90 8.49 8.57 -8.19
N PRO A 91 8.95 7.33 -7.94
CA PRO A 91 9.37 6.41 -9.00
C PRO A 91 8.32 6.15 -10.08
N TYR A 92 7.04 6.39 -9.78
CA TYR A 92 5.91 6.15 -10.69
C TYR A 92 5.47 7.39 -11.47
N ASP A 93 6.12 8.55 -11.25
CA ASP A 93 5.71 9.80 -11.91
C ASP A 93 5.85 9.69 -13.44
N SER A 94 6.79 8.89 -13.96
CA SER A 94 6.95 8.66 -15.41
C SER A 94 5.70 8.08 -16.05
N ASP A 95 5.09 7.10 -15.40
CA ASP A 95 3.95 6.36 -15.94
C ASP A 95 2.70 7.23 -15.91
N ILE A 96 2.57 8.04 -14.86
CA ILE A 96 1.49 9.02 -14.72
C ILE A 96 1.64 10.13 -15.77
N ILE A 97 2.86 10.61 -16.04
CA ILE A 97 3.11 11.58 -17.12
C ILE A 97 2.72 11.01 -18.48
N GLN A 98 3.02 9.72 -18.74
CA GLN A 98 2.61 9.08 -19.99
C GLN A 98 1.08 8.95 -20.10
N ALA A 99 0.40 8.67 -19.00
CA ALA A 99 -1.06 8.47 -18.99
C ALA A 99 -1.87 9.79 -19.00
N MET A 100 -1.43 10.82 -18.28
CA MET A 100 -2.20 12.04 -18.01
C MET A 100 -1.48 13.35 -18.39
N GLY A 101 -0.21 13.28 -18.82
CA GLY A 101 0.58 14.42 -19.26
C GLY A 101 1.39 15.11 -18.16
N ALA A 102 2.38 15.91 -18.56
CA ALA A 102 3.26 16.65 -17.66
C ALA A 102 2.53 17.70 -16.79
N PRO A 103 1.59 18.52 -17.30
CA PRO A 103 0.91 19.53 -16.49
C PRO A 103 0.16 18.95 -15.29
N PHE A 104 -0.43 17.76 -15.45
CA PHE A 104 -1.08 17.06 -14.34
C PHE A 104 -0.06 16.67 -13.26
N MET A 105 1.11 16.18 -13.67
CA MET A 105 2.17 15.81 -12.74
C MET A 105 2.72 17.03 -11.98
N ASP A 106 2.84 18.18 -12.64
CA ASP A 106 3.28 19.41 -11.98
C ASP A 106 2.31 19.83 -10.87
N ALA A 107 0.99 19.74 -11.13
CA ALA A 107 -0.03 19.97 -10.11
C ALA A 107 0.06 18.98 -8.95
N VAL A 108 0.31 17.69 -9.23
CA VAL A 108 0.52 16.66 -8.20
C VAL A 108 1.76 16.96 -7.34
N ARG A 109 2.84 17.46 -7.94
CA ARG A 109 4.06 17.85 -7.21
C ARG A 109 3.84 19.07 -6.33
N GLU A 110 3.10 20.05 -6.83
CA GLU A 110 2.68 21.21 -6.04
C GLU A 110 1.85 20.77 -4.84
N ASP A 111 0.90 19.86 -5.05
CA ASP A 111 0.07 19.31 -3.98
C ASP A 111 0.91 18.58 -2.91
N ARG A 112 1.83 17.70 -3.31
CA ARG A 112 2.80 17.04 -2.40
C ARG A 112 3.62 18.03 -1.58
N THR A 113 4.04 19.13 -2.22
CA THR A 113 4.80 20.20 -1.56
C THR A 113 3.93 20.94 -0.54
N SER A 114 2.68 21.21 -0.91
CA SER A 114 1.70 21.88 -0.04
C SER A 114 1.40 21.05 1.20
N LEU A 115 1.31 19.71 1.08
CA LEU A 115 1.09 18.81 2.20
C LEU A 115 2.19 18.94 3.26
N LEU A 116 3.47 18.92 2.85
CA LEU A 116 4.59 19.11 3.79
C LEU A 116 4.50 20.45 4.52
N VAL A 117 4.19 21.54 3.80
CA VAL A 117 4.10 22.89 4.38
C VAL A 117 2.93 22.97 5.36
N ASN A 118 1.75 22.52 4.96
CA ASN A 118 0.53 22.60 5.75
C ASN A 118 0.66 21.77 7.04
N ASP A 119 1.21 20.56 6.95
CA ASP A 119 1.42 19.72 8.13
C ASP A 119 2.53 20.26 9.03
N SER A 120 3.58 20.86 8.46
CA SER A 120 4.63 21.52 9.25
C SER A 120 4.10 22.76 9.98
N LEU A 121 3.30 23.59 9.32
CA LEU A 121 2.66 24.78 9.92
C LEU A 121 1.70 24.39 11.03
N ARG A 122 0.82 23.40 10.79
CA ARG A 122 -0.09 22.88 11.80
C ARG A 122 0.68 22.36 13.01
N SER A 123 1.71 21.55 12.79
CA SER A 123 2.56 21.01 13.87
C SER A 123 3.24 22.13 14.66
N LEU A 124 3.68 23.21 13.99
CA LEU A 124 4.29 24.36 14.65
C LEU A 124 3.30 25.06 15.58
N VAL A 125 2.03 25.21 15.16
CA VAL A 125 0.96 25.74 16.03
C VAL A 125 0.79 24.87 17.27
N PHE A 126 0.71 23.55 17.14
CA PHE A 126 0.59 22.64 18.30
C PHE A 126 1.81 22.69 19.23
N VAL A 127 3.02 22.78 18.68
CA VAL A 127 4.25 22.95 19.46
C VAL A 127 4.20 24.26 20.28
N VAL A 128 3.80 25.36 19.65
CA VAL A 128 3.68 26.67 20.32
C VAL A 128 2.60 26.63 21.41
N LEU A 129 1.42 26.06 21.13
CA LEU A 129 0.34 25.94 22.10
C LEU A 129 0.72 25.05 23.30
N ALA A 130 1.40 23.93 23.07
CA ALA A 130 1.92 23.07 24.12
C ALA A 130 3.00 23.80 24.94
N ALA A 131 3.89 24.53 24.28
CA ALA A 131 4.94 25.30 24.94
C ALA A 131 4.37 26.41 25.82
N ILE A 132 3.38 27.17 25.33
CA ILE A 132 2.66 28.19 26.10
C ILE A 132 1.98 27.54 27.32
N THR A 133 1.29 26.41 27.13
CA THR A 133 0.59 25.71 28.21
C THR A 133 1.55 25.29 29.33
N LEU A 134 2.72 24.75 28.98
CA LEU A 134 3.77 24.37 29.93
C LEU A 134 4.46 25.60 30.56
N TRP A 135 4.64 26.68 29.79
CA TRP A 135 5.21 27.93 30.32
C TRP A 135 4.29 28.60 31.34
N LEU A 136 2.98 28.62 31.09
CA LEU A 136 1.97 29.12 32.02
C LEU A 136 1.95 28.34 33.35
N PHE A 137 2.26 27.04 33.30
CA PHE A 137 2.49 26.25 34.52
C PHE A 137 3.77 26.67 35.26
N ILE A 138 4.89 26.87 34.54
CA ILE A 138 6.17 27.31 35.13
C ILE A 138 6.04 28.63 35.90
N ILE A 139 5.26 29.58 35.38
CA ILE A 139 5.01 30.89 36.03
C ILE A 139 3.88 30.84 37.07
N ASN A 140 3.43 29.64 37.46
CA ASN A 140 2.35 29.40 38.44
C ASN A 140 0.98 30.00 38.07
N LYS A 141 0.71 30.30 36.80
CA LYS A 141 -0.62 30.73 36.32
C LYS A 141 -1.60 29.56 36.25
N TYR A 142 -1.13 28.38 35.87
CA TYR A 142 -1.93 27.15 35.79
C TYR A 142 -1.54 26.13 36.86
N LYS A 143 -2.55 25.43 37.38
CA LYS A 143 -2.37 24.24 38.23
C LYS A 143 -2.08 23.02 37.36
N GLN A 144 -1.39 22.03 37.93
CA GLN A 144 -1.03 20.78 37.22
C GLN A 144 -2.22 20.10 36.54
N THR A 145 -3.37 19.98 37.21
CA THR A 145 -4.57 19.35 36.64
C THR A 145 -5.07 20.06 35.39
N LEU A 146 -5.07 21.39 35.39
CA LEU A 146 -5.48 22.19 34.24
C LEU A 146 -4.49 22.04 33.09
N THR A 147 -3.18 22.07 33.38
CA THR A 147 -2.13 21.88 32.38
C THR A 147 -2.23 20.52 31.70
N ILE A 148 -2.44 19.44 32.46
CA ILE A 148 -2.63 18.09 31.91
C ILE A 148 -3.89 18.02 31.06
N GLY A 149 -5.01 18.61 31.52
CA GLY A 149 -6.26 18.65 30.77
C GLY A 149 -6.12 19.36 29.42
N LEU A 150 -5.45 20.52 29.40
CA LEU A 150 -5.18 21.27 28.16
C LEU A 150 -4.26 20.51 27.20
N LEU A 151 -3.17 19.91 27.70
CA LEU A 151 -2.28 19.09 26.87
C LEU A 151 -3.00 17.87 26.29
N THR A 152 -3.85 17.21 27.08
CA THR A 152 -4.66 16.08 26.62
C THR A 152 -5.62 16.53 25.52
N ALA A 153 -6.30 17.65 25.72
CA ALA A 153 -7.18 18.21 24.70
C ALA A 153 -6.42 18.53 23.40
N LEU A 154 -5.24 19.16 23.49
CA LEU A 154 -4.40 19.43 22.32
C LEU A 154 -4.04 18.15 21.56
N VAL A 155 -3.61 17.09 22.27
CA VAL A 155 -3.29 15.80 21.66
C VAL A 155 -4.52 15.18 20.99
N VAL A 156 -5.68 15.19 21.65
CA VAL A 156 -6.93 14.66 21.09
C VAL A 156 -7.35 15.44 19.84
N PHE A 157 -7.29 16.78 19.87
CA PHE A 157 -7.61 17.61 18.71
C PHE A 157 -6.68 17.35 17.53
N ASP A 158 -5.39 17.17 17.77
CA ASP A 158 -4.42 16.83 16.72
C ASP A 158 -4.72 15.45 16.12
N LEU A 159 -4.81 14.41 16.95
CA LEU A 159 -5.04 13.03 16.49
C LEU A 159 -6.39 12.89 15.78
N VAL A 160 -7.49 13.38 16.35
CA VAL A 160 -8.81 13.32 15.70
C VAL A 160 -8.82 14.11 14.39
N GLY A 161 -8.12 15.24 14.35
CA GLY A 161 -7.99 16.05 13.13
C GLY A 161 -7.22 15.33 12.02
N VAL A 162 -6.19 14.55 12.37
CA VAL A 162 -5.45 13.69 11.42
C VAL A 162 -6.30 12.50 10.99
N ASP A 163 -6.88 11.77 11.95
CA ASP A 163 -7.63 10.55 11.70
C ASP A 163 -8.84 10.78 10.79
N ARG A 164 -9.52 11.92 10.95
CA ARG A 164 -10.65 12.32 10.08
C ARG A 164 -10.26 12.60 8.64
N ARG A 165 -8.97 12.78 8.32
CA ARG A 165 -8.52 12.86 6.92
C ARG A 165 -8.47 11.48 6.27
N TYR A 166 -8.24 10.43 7.07
CA TYR A 166 -8.11 9.06 6.60
C TYR A 166 -9.45 8.30 6.57
N VAL A 167 -10.29 8.49 7.58
CA VAL A 167 -11.66 7.97 7.61
C VAL A 167 -12.61 9.13 7.86
N ASN A 168 -13.26 9.58 6.80
CA ASN A 168 -14.22 10.67 6.85
C ASN A 168 -15.66 10.15 6.60
N THR A 169 -16.64 11.02 6.78
CA THR A 169 -18.06 10.65 6.63
C THR A 169 -18.47 10.30 5.20
N GLU A 170 -17.69 10.72 4.20
CA GLU A 170 -17.94 10.45 2.77
C GLU A 170 -17.51 9.03 2.38
N ASP A 171 -16.58 8.42 3.14
CA ASP A 171 -16.15 7.04 2.92
C ASP A 171 -17.22 6.00 3.34
N PHE A 172 -18.23 6.42 4.11
CA PHE A 172 -19.29 5.52 4.57
C PHE A 172 -20.41 5.38 3.54
N VAL A 173 -20.55 4.17 3.01
CA VAL A 173 -21.63 3.80 2.09
C VAL A 173 -22.73 3.00 2.78
N ASN A 174 -23.93 3.04 2.21
CA ASN A 174 -25.04 2.19 2.66
C ASN A 174 -24.63 0.69 2.63
N LYS A 175 -25.09 -0.08 3.63
CA LYS A 175 -24.80 -1.51 3.77
C LYS A 175 -25.02 -2.31 2.49
N ARG A 176 -26.04 -1.97 1.69
CA ARG A 176 -26.32 -2.61 0.40
C ARG A 176 -25.16 -2.48 -0.59
N ILE A 177 -24.55 -1.30 -0.70
CA ILE A 177 -23.42 -1.03 -1.60
C ILE A 177 -22.19 -1.81 -1.12
N MET A 178 -21.96 -1.86 0.20
CA MET A 178 -20.85 -2.62 0.77
C MET A 178 -21.01 -4.13 0.59
N GLN A 179 -22.24 -4.66 0.71
CA GLN A 179 -22.51 -6.09 0.53
C GLN A 179 -22.54 -6.52 -0.94
N GLN A 180 -22.85 -5.61 -1.87
CA GLN A 180 -22.85 -5.86 -3.31
C GLN A 180 -22.08 -4.74 -4.02
N PRO A 181 -20.73 -4.74 -3.89
CA PRO A 181 -19.90 -3.66 -4.42
C PRO A 181 -19.83 -3.69 -5.95
N PHE A 182 -20.03 -4.86 -6.56
CA PHE A 182 -19.98 -5.06 -8.00
C PHE A 182 -21.40 -5.19 -8.57
N GLN A 183 -21.74 -4.29 -9.50
CA GLN A 183 -22.99 -4.38 -10.23
C GLN A 183 -22.90 -5.46 -11.30
N LYS A 184 -23.99 -6.20 -11.51
CA LYS A 184 -24.03 -7.22 -12.56
C LYS A 184 -23.97 -6.56 -13.94
N THR A 185 -23.08 -7.06 -14.80
CA THR A 185 -22.96 -6.66 -16.21
C THR A 185 -23.65 -7.68 -17.11
N ALA A 186 -23.83 -7.36 -18.40
CA ALA A 186 -24.34 -8.32 -19.37
C ALA A 186 -23.47 -9.60 -19.43
N ALA A 187 -22.14 -9.44 -19.30
CA ALA A 187 -21.21 -10.54 -19.24
C ALA A 187 -21.43 -11.42 -17.99
N THR A 188 -21.56 -10.84 -16.79
CA THR A 188 -21.75 -11.66 -15.59
C THR A 188 -23.10 -12.36 -15.58
N LEU A 189 -24.16 -11.73 -16.10
CA LEU A 189 -25.46 -12.38 -16.31
C LEU A 189 -25.40 -13.55 -17.30
N GLN A 190 -24.53 -13.49 -18.30
CA GLN A 190 -24.28 -14.61 -19.20
C GLN A 190 -23.56 -15.74 -18.45
N LEU A 191 -22.55 -15.42 -17.65
CA LEU A 191 -21.79 -16.40 -16.85
C LEU A 191 -22.69 -17.11 -15.81
N GLU A 192 -23.70 -16.45 -15.26
CA GLU A 192 -24.63 -17.08 -14.29
C GLU A 192 -25.45 -18.23 -14.89
N LYS A 193 -25.60 -18.27 -16.22
CA LYS A 193 -26.33 -19.34 -16.92
C LYS A 193 -25.44 -20.54 -17.23
N GLU A 194 -24.14 -20.40 -17.07
CA GLU A 194 -23.16 -21.43 -17.41
C GLU A 194 -23.02 -22.44 -16.27
N THR A 195 -22.92 -23.72 -16.64
CA THR A 195 -22.82 -24.81 -15.67
C THR A 195 -21.47 -25.53 -15.78
N GLY A 196 -21.09 -26.23 -14.71
CA GLY A 196 -19.83 -26.94 -14.60
C GLY A 196 -18.64 -26.05 -14.21
N ARG A 197 -17.45 -26.65 -14.16
CA ARG A 197 -16.22 -25.96 -13.74
C ARG A 197 -15.53 -25.31 -14.94
N TYR A 198 -15.34 -24.00 -14.85
CA TYR A 198 -14.63 -23.20 -15.83
C TYR A 198 -13.95 -22.02 -15.14
N ARG A 199 -13.00 -21.39 -15.81
CA ARG A 199 -12.40 -20.14 -15.35
C ARG A 199 -12.71 -18.97 -16.30
N VAL A 200 -12.58 -17.77 -15.78
CA VAL A 200 -12.85 -16.51 -16.48
C VAL A 200 -11.59 -15.65 -16.48
N TYR A 201 -11.28 -15.01 -17.61
CA TYR A 201 -10.21 -14.03 -17.73
C TYR A 201 -10.82 -12.63 -17.92
N ASP A 202 -10.52 -11.71 -17.01
CA ASP A 202 -11.05 -10.34 -17.02
C ASP A 202 -10.09 -9.36 -17.72
N ALA A 203 -10.06 -9.40 -19.05
CA ALA A 203 -9.27 -8.44 -19.83
C ALA A 203 -9.86 -7.01 -19.76
N ALA A 204 -11.10 -6.86 -19.30
CA ALA A 204 -11.81 -5.59 -19.24
C ALA A 204 -11.37 -4.70 -18.06
N ASN A 205 -10.94 -5.29 -16.93
CA ASN A 205 -10.59 -4.56 -15.71
C ASN A 205 -9.23 -4.95 -15.10
N ASN A 206 -8.27 -5.42 -15.91
CA ASN A 206 -6.95 -5.91 -15.47
C ASN A 206 -7.07 -7.21 -14.63
N ALA A 207 -7.07 -8.34 -15.33
CA ALA A 207 -7.42 -9.65 -14.78
C ALA A 207 -6.69 -10.03 -13.49
N PHE A 208 -5.41 -9.67 -13.36
CA PHE A 208 -4.60 -10.04 -12.20
C PHE A 208 -4.61 -8.97 -11.10
N ASN A 209 -5.39 -7.90 -11.24
CA ASN A 209 -5.50 -6.82 -10.25
C ASN A 209 -6.94 -6.38 -9.97
N SER A 210 -7.93 -7.00 -10.60
CA SER A 210 -9.36 -6.83 -10.31
C SER A 210 -9.88 -7.96 -9.42
N ALA A 211 -10.75 -7.63 -8.46
CA ALA A 211 -11.47 -8.61 -7.65
C ALA A 211 -12.93 -8.83 -8.13
N GLU A 212 -13.37 -8.09 -9.15
CA GLU A 212 -14.77 -8.05 -9.58
C GLU A 212 -15.28 -9.43 -10.01
N VAL A 213 -14.59 -10.08 -10.95
CA VAL A 213 -15.00 -11.41 -11.44
C VAL A 213 -14.84 -12.48 -10.37
N SER A 214 -13.81 -12.38 -9.53
CA SER A 214 -13.55 -13.33 -8.45
C SER A 214 -14.64 -13.33 -7.38
N TYR A 215 -15.46 -12.27 -7.30
CA TYR A 215 -16.56 -12.16 -6.36
C TYR A 215 -17.71 -13.14 -6.66
N THR A 216 -18.00 -13.41 -7.94
CA THR A 216 -19.10 -14.30 -8.35
C THR A 216 -18.67 -15.55 -9.12
N ASN A 217 -17.48 -15.54 -9.72
CA ASN A 217 -17.03 -16.60 -10.62
C ASN A 217 -15.55 -16.96 -10.36
N SER A 218 -15.12 -18.11 -10.86
CA SER A 218 -13.72 -18.52 -10.79
C SER A 218 -12.86 -17.73 -11.79
N SER A 219 -12.30 -16.60 -11.37
CA SER A 219 -11.30 -15.88 -12.16
C SER A 219 -9.97 -16.65 -12.19
N ILE A 220 -9.21 -16.57 -13.30
CA ILE A 220 -7.79 -17.00 -13.29
C ILE A 220 -6.87 -16.01 -12.59
N GLY A 221 -7.32 -14.77 -12.43
CA GLY A 221 -6.59 -13.73 -11.72
C GLY A 221 -7.29 -13.37 -10.41
N GLY A 222 -7.34 -12.08 -10.11
CA GLY A 222 -7.72 -11.58 -8.79
C GLY A 222 -6.66 -10.66 -8.21
N TYR A 223 -7.09 -9.64 -7.47
CA TYR A 223 -6.18 -8.88 -6.62
C TYR A 223 -5.78 -9.71 -5.40
N HIS A 224 -4.49 -10.01 -5.28
CA HIS A 224 -3.90 -10.53 -4.06
C HIS A 224 -2.49 -9.96 -3.92
N ALA A 225 -2.07 -9.64 -2.69
CA ALA A 225 -0.76 -9.04 -2.44
C ALA A 225 0.40 -10.06 -2.50
N ALA A 226 0.10 -11.36 -2.38
CA ALA A 226 1.05 -12.45 -2.55
C ALA A 226 0.54 -13.40 -3.64
N LYS A 227 0.97 -13.20 -4.88
CA LYS A 227 0.52 -14.00 -6.03
C LYS A 227 1.45 -15.21 -6.22
N PRO A 228 0.92 -16.39 -6.61
CA PRO A 228 1.76 -17.52 -6.98
C PRO A 228 2.72 -17.14 -8.11
N ARG A 229 4.03 -17.34 -7.91
CA ARG A 229 5.07 -16.89 -8.84
C ARG A 229 4.87 -17.41 -10.27
N ARG A 230 4.61 -18.72 -10.43
CA ARG A 230 4.35 -19.34 -11.75
C ARG A 230 3.17 -18.70 -12.50
N MET A 231 2.11 -18.32 -11.78
CA MET A 231 0.96 -17.66 -12.41
C MET A 231 1.30 -16.23 -12.83
N GLN A 232 2.08 -15.52 -12.01
CA GLN A 232 2.57 -14.18 -12.34
C GLN A 232 3.52 -14.22 -13.55
N ASP A 233 4.40 -15.22 -13.64
CA ASP A 233 5.31 -15.38 -14.78
C ASP A 233 4.53 -15.63 -16.09
N ILE A 234 3.53 -16.52 -16.09
CA ILE A 234 2.63 -16.70 -17.25
C ILE A 234 1.90 -15.41 -17.62
N ALA A 235 1.44 -14.66 -16.60
CA ALA A 235 0.75 -13.40 -16.82
C ALA A 235 1.64 -12.33 -17.47
N ASP A 236 2.88 -12.18 -16.98
CA ASP A 236 3.79 -11.12 -17.41
C ASP A 236 4.45 -11.45 -18.76
N PHE A 237 4.84 -12.71 -18.95
CA PHE A 237 5.58 -13.17 -20.13
C PHE A 237 4.69 -13.36 -21.36
N TYR A 238 3.46 -13.83 -21.17
CA TYR A 238 2.54 -14.18 -22.27
C TYR A 238 1.29 -13.31 -22.30
N ILE A 239 0.46 -13.40 -21.26
CA ILE A 239 -0.89 -12.83 -21.30
C ILE A 239 -0.86 -11.30 -21.45
N SER A 240 0.05 -10.63 -20.74
CA SER A 240 0.22 -9.17 -20.81
C SER A 240 0.83 -8.70 -22.12
N GLN A 241 1.54 -9.57 -22.85
CA GLN A 241 2.05 -9.30 -24.20
C GLN A 241 0.98 -9.53 -25.28
N GLY A 242 -0.21 -10.01 -24.90
CA GLY A 242 -1.32 -10.29 -25.81
C GLY A 242 -1.42 -11.74 -26.26
N ASP A 243 -0.52 -12.63 -25.82
CA ASP A 243 -0.63 -14.05 -26.11
C ASP A 243 -1.63 -14.72 -25.15
N ILE A 244 -2.83 -14.96 -25.68
CA ILE A 244 -3.92 -15.60 -24.96
C ILE A 244 -3.96 -17.12 -25.14
N SER A 245 -3.01 -17.72 -25.87
CA SER A 245 -2.96 -19.18 -26.06
C SER A 245 -2.81 -19.92 -24.72
N MET A 246 -2.09 -19.31 -23.77
CA MET A 246 -1.92 -19.81 -22.41
C MET A 246 -3.24 -19.94 -21.63
N LEU A 247 -4.28 -19.19 -22.01
CA LEU A 247 -5.61 -19.29 -21.39
C LEU A 247 -6.25 -20.67 -21.62
N ASN A 248 -5.86 -21.37 -22.70
CA ASN A 248 -6.39 -22.68 -23.08
C ASN A 248 -6.04 -23.75 -22.05
N MET A 249 -4.76 -23.81 -21.64
CA MET A 249 -4.28 -24.75 -20.62
C MET A 249 -4.77 -24.39 -19.21
N LEU A 250 -5.18 -23.13 -18.99
CA LEU A 250 -5.72 -22.66 -17.71
C LEU A 250 -7.23 -22.90 -17.55
N ASN A 251 -7.87 -23.59 -18.49
CA ASN A 251 -9.32 -23.85 -18.53
C ASN A 251 -10.17 -22.56 -18.52
N VAL A 252 -9.71 -21.52 -19.19
CA VAL A 252 -10.43 -20.25 -19.31
C VAL A 252 -11.46 -20.38 -20.43
N ARG A 253 -12.73 -20.53 -20.05
CA ARG A 253 -13.85 -20.66 -21.01
C ARG A 253 -14.41 -19.32 -21.45
N PHE A 254 -14.26 -18.28 -20.62
CA PHE A 254 -14.79 -16.95 -20.92
C PHE A 254 -13.72 -15.89 -20.77
N ILE A 255 -13.65 -15.02 -21.76
CA ILE A 255 -12.77 -13.85 -21.79
C ILE A 255 -13.67 -12.62 -21.80
N LEU A 256 -13.57 -11.80 -20.76
CA LEU A 256 -14.34 -10.56 -20.65
C LEU A 256 -13.55 -9.43 -21.30
N THR A 257 -14.17 -8.73 -22.24
CA THR A 257 -13.56 -7.60 -22.94
C THR A 257 -14.48 -6.38 -22.91
N ARG A 258 -13.90 -5.18 -23.05
CA ARG A 258 -14.68 -3.96 -23.26
C ARG A 258 -14.99 -3.81 -24.75
N SER A 259 -16.27 -3.67 -25.06
CA SER A 259 -16.71 -3.31 -26.41
C SER A 259 -16.49 -1.81 -26.69
N LYS A 260 -16.66 -1.40 -27.95
CA LYS A 260 -16.43 -0.01 -28.39
C LYS A 260 -17.29 1.03 -27.65
N ASN A 261 -18.45 0.64 -27.14
CA ASN A 261 -19.34 1.52 -26.37
C ASN A 261 -19.06 1.48 -24.85
N GLY A 262 -18.00 0.79 -24.42
CA GLY A 262 -17.60 0.66 -23.03
C GLY A 262 -18.27 -0.48 -22.26
N ALA A 263 -19.26 -1.18 -22.83
CA ALA A 263 -19.91 -2.30 -22.15
C ALA A 263 -18.99 -3.54 -22.09
N VAL A 264 -18.98 -4.21 -20.93
CA VAL A 264 -18.26 -5.48 -20.73
C VAL A 264 -19.06 -6.62 -21.36
N ILE A 265 -18.43 -7.35 -22.27
CA ILE A 265 -19.01 -8.50 -22.98
C ILE A 265 -18.16 -9.75 -22.75
N GLY A 266 -18.82 -10.91 -22.67
CA GLY A 266 -18.16 -12.20 -22.53
C GLY A 266 -17.97 -12.90 -23.87
N GLN A 267 -16.73 -13.21 -24.23
CA GLN A 267 -16.40 -14.04 -25.39
C GLN A 267 -16.07 -15.45 -24.93
N ARG A 268 -16.63 -16.46 -25.60
CA ARG A 268 -16.35 -17.86 -25.28
C ARG A 268 -15.04 -18.29 -25.95
N ASN A 269 -14.12 -18.86 -25.19
CA ASN A 269 -12.93 -19.52 -25.69
C ASN A 269 -13.27 -20.98 -26.07
N PRO A 270 -13.26 -21.35 -27.36
CA PRO A 270 -13.56 -22.72 -27.78
C PRO A 270 -12.37 -23.67 -27.62
N TYR A 271 -11.16 -23.16 -27.32
CA TYR A 271 -9.91 -23.93 -27.33
C TYR A 271 -9.46 -24.42 -25.95
N THR A 272 -10.33 -24.38 -24.94
CA THR A 272 -9.97 -24.85 -23.59
C THR A 272 -9.58 -26.32 -23.57
N ASN A 273 -8.47 -26.64 -22.91
CA ASN A 273 -8.01 -28.03 -22.76
C ASN A 273 -8.88 -28.82 -21.75
N GLY A 274 -9.65 -28.12 -20.91
CA GLY A 274 -10.52 -28.71 -19.88
C GLY A 274 -9.89 -28.67 -18.49
N ASN A 275 -10.54 -29.31 -17.51
CA ASN A 275 -10.05 -29.34 -16.11
C ASN A 275 -8.76 -30.14 -15.95
N ALA A 276 -8.60 -31.18 -16.76
CA ALA A 276 -7.44 -32.05 -16.85
C ALA A 276 -7.47 -32.72 -18.23
N TRP A 277 -6.31 -32.99 -18.81
CA TRP A 277 -6.18 -33.67 -20.10
C TRP A 277 -4.89 -34.50 -20.12
N PHE A 278 -4.85 -35.49 -21.01
CA PHE A 278 -3.64 -36.28 -21.27
C PHE A 278 -2.82 -35.62 -22.37
N VAL A 279 -1.50 -35.71 -22.26
CA VAL A 279 -0.57 -35.30 -23.31
C VAL A 279 0.07 -36.53 -23.95
N GLU A 280 0.44 -36.41 -25.21
CA GLU A 280 1.11 -37.46 -25.98
C GLU A 280 2.63 -37.38 -25.82
N ASN A 281 3.17 -36.17 -25.60
CA ASN A 281 4.60 -35.90 -25.54
C ASN A 281 4.97 -35.14 -24.27
N VAL A 282 6.15 -35.47 -23.72
CA VAL A 282 6.74 -34.75 -22.58
C VAL A 282 8.14 -34.29 -22.98
N LEU A 283 8.37 -32.98 -22.93
CA LEU A 283 9.62 -32.34 -23.28
C LEU A 283 10.34 -31.90 -22.01
N MET A 284 11.49 -32.53 -21.75
CA MET A 284 12.29 -32.23 -20.56
C MET A 284 13.20 -31.04 -20.81
N VAL A 285 13.22 -30.07 -19.90
CA VAL A 285 14.06 -28.86 -19.99
C VAL A 285 14.98 -28.70 -18.78
N GLU A 286 16.14 -28.08 -18.97
CA GLU A 286 17.17 -27.95 -17.93
C GLU A 286 16.90 -26.82 -16.93
N SER A 287 16.12 -25.80 -17.29
CA SER A 287 15.92 -24.60 -16.47
C SER A 287 14.48 -24.07 -16.50
N ALA A 288 14.10 -23.30 -15.48
CA ALA A 288 12.83 -22.59 -15.42
C ALA A 288 12.66 -21.58 -16.57
N ASP A 289 13.76 -20.95 -17.01
CA ASP A 289 13.75 -20.05 -18.17
C ASP A 289 13.38 -20.80 -19.45
N ALA A 290 13.92 -22.01 -19.63
CA ALA A 290 13.57 -22.87 -20.76
C ALA A 290 12.13 -23.38 -20.67
N GLU A 291 11.62 -23.62 -19.46
CA GLU A 291 10.21 -24.00 -19.24
C GLU A 291 9.25 -22.90 -19.68
N ILE A 292 9.46 -21.66 -19.21
CA ILE A 292 8.57 -20.56 -19.55
C ILE A 292 8.68 -20.20 -21.03
N THR A 293 9.89 -20.04 -21.59
CA THR A 293 10.09 -19.51 -22.96
C THR A 293 9.62 -20.43 -24.08
N GLN A 294 9.49 -21.73 -23.84
CA GLN A 294 9.09 -22.69 -24.87
C GLN A 294 7.57 -22.93 -24.93
N LEU A 295 6.78 -22.35 -24.00
CA LEU A 295 5.35 -22.64 -23.89
C LEU A 295 4.54 -22.15 -25.11
N ASP A 296 4.95 -21.05 -25.75
CA ASP A 296 4.30 -20.53 -26.98
C ASP A 296 4.55 -21.39 -28.22
N SER A 297 5.58 -22.23 -28.18
CA SER A 297 6.09 -23.01 -29.31
C SER A 297 5.51 -24.42 -29.34
N ILE A 298 4.63 -24.76 -28.40
CA ILE A 298 4.02 -26.10 -28.28
C ILE A 298 2.49 -26.05 -28.30
N ASN A 299 1.88 -27.16 -28.71
CA ASN A 299 0.46 -27.38 -28.47
C ASN A 299 0.28 -27.96 -27.06
N THR A 300 -0.12 -27.12 -26.12
CA THR A 300 -0.33 -27.50 -24.70
C THR A 300 -1.36 -28.62 -24.51
N LYS A 301 -2.20 -28.92 -25.50
CA LYS A 301 -3.15 -30.03 -25.46
C LYS A 301 -2.48 -31.40 -25.65
N ASN A 302 -1.36 -31.45 -26.37
CA ASN A 302 -0.69 -32.69 -26.76
C ASN A 302 0.73 -32.80 -26.19
N THR A 303 1.34 -31.70 -25.77
CA THR A 303 2.72 -31.66 -25.26
C THR A 303 2.77 -30.93 -23.92
N ALA A 304 3.49 -31.52 -22.96
CA ALA A 304 3.86 -30.88 -21.70
C ALA A 304 5.37 -30.61 -21.64
N ILE A 305 5.76 -29.50 -21.02
CA ILE A 305 7.16 -29.22 -20.67
C ILE A 305 7.35 -29.53 -19.19
N VAL A 306 8.43 -30.22 -18.85
CA VAL A 306 8.76 -30.59 -17.47
C VAL A 306 10.21 -30.21 -17.19
N HIS A 307 10.43 -29.44 -16.14
CA HIS A 307 11.77 -29.15 -15.65
C HIS A 307 12.39 -30.42 -15.06
N LYS A 308 13.66 -30.71 -15.38
CA LYS A 308 14.31 -31.98 -14.99
C LYS A 308 14.41 -32.25 -13.49
N GLU A 309 14.35 -31.22 -12.66
CA GLU A 309 14.43 -31.34 -11.20
C GLU A 309 13.07 -31.67 -10.54
N PHE A 310 12.01 -31.89 -11.33
CA PHE A 310 10.67 -32.24 -10.85
C PHE A 310 10.59 -33.65 -10.27
#